data_AF-A0A7C9HDR1-F1
#
_entry.id   AF-A0A7C9HDR1-F1
#
_cell.length_a   1.000
_cell.length_b   1.000
_cell.length_c   1.000
_cell.angle_alpha   90.00
_cell.angle_beta   90.00
_cell.angle_gamma   90.00
#
_symmetry.space_group_name_H-M   'P 1'
#
loop_
_entity.id
_entity.type
_entity.pdbx_description
1 polymer ?
#
loop_
_entity_poly.entity_id
_entity_poly.type
_entity_poly.pdbx_seq_one_letter_code
_entity_poly.pdbx_strand_id
1 'polypeptide(L)'
;MKKIIKSILLLVAVLGLCTSCDDFVFGNVHVDYNDNPLAAKGVAHSGADRYVDSLSKVKVSGEMANPDADGAFKDWATCLAMFKEGHSHGDGMMHGNFVYQNAPWKQEEFVLIHNNAGKWPTIEVQRKSTVTYLEQNDGKQGPDYIRIIGGKLKRWGLCLYFFNKEGKLMNDEILNHSDEYQIFFTVSEVDDKGNPYEVMDCRGTWKPKRDKFGDWKKGGTIDTTPVPSPLFANTSTWKERAALTPKIFEYTYRDTWIQDAMADGARELFNQRLLPPLTREDADWAVAPYDQDRVGLKGHFNFDIDADENDALHQEWPLEIIRRQDPATGEAGRYTRPSYLLPKFYLSVRVMKCPKGKKALIPKEEYLNRHSTYVFRSPFICSEAYNPDEPKEYGADSEWKELFRFNIPIKVFCSSFDTDPTTIDPNDPLYFYMGHEIGLASADAMEAAQNVQTHGIGGGAGFGNWFL
;
A
#
# COMPACT_ATOMS: atom_id res chain seq x y z
N MET A 1 -34.38 37.96 62.47
CA MET A 1 -33.40 36.85 62.33
C MET A 1 -33.92 35.66 61.51
N LYS A 2 -35.06 35.01 61.86
CA LYS A 2 -35.52 33.80 61.15
C LYS A 2 -35.81 33.94 59.65
N LYS A 3 -36.30 35.11 59.18
CA LYS A 3 -36.56 35.33 57.74
C LYS A 3 -35.29 35.54 56.92
N ILE A 4 -34.33 36.31 57.45
CA ILE A 4 -33.05 36.61 56.77
C ILE A 4 -32.24 35.32 56.61
N ILE A 5 -32.22 34.46 57.63
CA ILE A 5 -31.53 33.15 57.57
C ILE A 5 -32.16 32.25 56.50
N LYS A 6 -33.50 32.25 56.37
CA LYS A 6 -34.20 31.49 55.32
C LYS A 6 -33.86 31.99 53.92
N SER A 7 -33.79 33.31 53.72
CA SER A 7 -33.44 33.90 52.43
C SER A 7 -31.99 33.64 52.05
N ILE A 8 -31.06 33.65 53.01
CA ILE A 8 -29.65 33.29 52.79
C ILE A 8 -29.52 31.80 52.43
N LEU A 9 -30.23 30.92 53.13
CA LEU A 9 -30.24 29.48 52.81
C LEU A 9 -30.81 29.19 51.42
N LEU A 10 -31.86 29.90 51.00
CA LEU A 10 -32.39 29.78 49.63
C LEU A 10 -31.39 30.29 48.58
N LEU A 11 -30.72 31.42 48.86
CA LEU A 11 -29.74 31.98 47.93
C LEU A 11 -28.52 31.07 47.76
N VAL A 12 -28.05 30.45 48.85
CA VAL A 12 -26.96 29.45 48.83
C VAL A 12 -27.39 28.19 48.08
N ALA A 13 -28.64 27.75 48.25
CA ALA A 13 -29.17 26.60 47.52
C ALA A 13 -29.30 26.87 46.01
N VAL A 14 -29.70 28.08 45.61
CA VAL A 14 -29.78 28.47 44.19
C VAL A 14 -28.39 28.66 43.59
N LEU A 15 -27.43 29.25 44.32
CA LEU A 15 -26.05 29.38 43.87
C LEU A 15 -25.35 28.02 43.71
N GLY A 16 -25.64 27.04 44.57
CA GLY A 16 -25.13 25.67 44.44
C GLY A 16 -25.71 24.89 43.26
N LEU A 17 -26.89 25.27 42.75
CA LEU A 17 -27.49 24.70 41.54
C LEU A 17 -26.94 25.34 40.24
N CYS A 18 -26.32 26.53 40.33
CA CYS A 18 -25.71 27.21 39.19
C CYS A 18 -24.22 26.86 38.97
N THR A 19 -23.59 26.12 39.89
CA THR A 19 -22.20 25.65 39.75
C THR A 19 -22.09 24.21 39.24
N SER A 20 -23.21 23.51 39.00
CA SER A 20 -23.22 22.07 38.67
C SER A 20 -23.48 21.76 37.20
N CYS A 21 -23.05 22.61 36.26
CA CYS A 21 -23.17 22.27 34.84
C CYS A 21 -22.17 21.19 34.38
N ASP A 22 -21.16 20.85 35.17
CA ASP A 22 -20.14 19.84 34.80
C ASP A 22 -20.10 18.60 35.69
N ASP A 23 -20.76 18.61 36.85
CA ASP A 23 -20.67 17.51 37.82
C ASP A 23 -21.98 16.71 37.90
N PHE A 24 -22.10 15.66 37.09
CA PHE A 24 -23.21 14.71 37.18
C PHE A 24 -23.16 13.89 38.49
N VAL A 25 -24.34 13.62 39.06
CA VAL A 25 -24.61 12.89 40.33
C VAL A 25 -24.11 11.43 40.35
N PHE A 26 -23.46 10.94 39.28
CA PHE A 26 -22.93 9.57 39.19
C PHE A 26 -21.39 9.49 39.25
N GLY A 27 -20.72 10.58 39.63
CA GLY A 27 -19.28 10.62 39.76
C GLY A 27 -18.65 11.44 38.64
N ASN A 28 -17.61 12.20 39.02
CA ASN A 28 -16.85 13.03 38.12
C ASN A 28 -16.02 12.12 37.21
N VAL A 29 -16.48 11.89 35.98
CA VAL A 29 -15.70 11.13 34.99
C VAL A 29 -14.69 12.10 34.38
N HIS A 30 -13.60 12.33 35.10
CA HIS A 30 -12.39 12.82 34.45
C HIS A 30 -11.84 11.68 33.60
N VAL A 31 -12.14 11.71 32.30
CA VAL A 31 -11.38 10.93 31.32
C VAL A 31 -10.00 11.57 31.27
N ASP A 32 -9.01 10.93 31.88
CA ASP A 32 -7.62 11.30 31.65
C ASP A 32 -7.31 10.95 30.19
N TYR A 33 -7.20 11.96 29.33
CA TYR A 33 -6.86 11.77 27.93
C TYR A 33 -5.46 11.16 27.73
N ASN A 34 -4.60 11.21 28.75
CA ASN A 34 -3.32 10.50 28.76
C ASN A 34 -3.46 9.01 29.12
N ASP A 35 -4.55 8.62 29.78
CA ASP A 35 -4.89 7.24 30.12
C ASP A 35 -5.95 6.69 29.13
N ASN A 36 -5.68 6.89 27.84
CA ASN A 36 -6.54 6.37 26.79
C ASN A 36 -6.45 4.83 26.80
N PRO A 37 -7.53 4.09 27.12
CA PRO A 37 -7.51 2.63 27.14
C PRO A 37 -7.17 2.02 25.77
N LEU A 38 -7.34 2.80 24.70
CA LEU A 38 -6.85 2.42 23.40
C LEU A 38 -5.30 2.44 23.38
N ALA A 39 -4.62 3.45 23.94
CA ALA A 39 -3.16 3.44 24.07
C ALA A 39 -2.63 2.26 24.92
N ALA A 40 -3.46 1.72 25.81
CA ALA A 40 -3.19 0.51 26.59
C ALA A 40 -3.54 -0.82 25.88
N LYS A 41 -4.28 -0.80 24.75
CA LYS A 41 -4.42 -2.00 23.90
C LYS A 41 -3.05 -2.32 23.34
N GLY A 42 -2.55 -3.53 23.65
CA GLY A 42 -1.25 -3.99 23.17
C GLY A 42 -1.07 -3.69 21.69
N VAL A 43 0.02 -3.02 21.35
CA VAL A 43 0.38 -2.66 19.98
C VAL A 43 0.20 -3.89 19.09
N ALA A 44 -0.57 -3.76 18.01
CA ALA A 44 -0.75 -4.86 17.08
C ALA A 44 0.63 -5.27 16.56
N HIS A 45 1.00 -6.54 16.76
CA HIS A 45 2.29 -7.04 16.34
C HIS A 45 2.21 -7.63 14.93
N SER A 46 3.20 -7.30 14.11
CA SER A 46 3.37 -7.85 12.75
C SER A 46 4.56 -8.81 12.70
N GLY A 47 4.70 -9.54 11.60
CA GLY A 47 5.93 -10.29 11.32
C GLY A 47 7.17 -9.38 11.29
N ALA A 48 7.02 -8.09 10.95
CA ALA A 48 8.13 -7.15 10.94
C ALA A 48 8.77 -6.99 12.32
N ASP A 49 8.02 -7.02 13.42
CA ASP A 49 8.58 -6.87 14.77
C ASP A 49 9.63 -7.93 15.08
N ARG A 50 9.38 -9.17 14.62
CA ARG A 50 10.34 -10.29 14.79
C ARG A 50 11.58 -10.10 13.94
N TYR A 51 11.42 -9.63 12.70
CA TYR A 51 12.55 -9.32 11.84
C TYR A 51 13.36 -8.15 12.40
N VAL A 52 12.71 -7.08 12.84
CA VAL A 52 13.36 -5.90 13.42
C VAL A 52 14.16 -6.28 14.66
N ASP A 53 13.58 -7.05 15.59
CA ASP A 53 14.31 -7.56 16.77
C ASP A 53 15.51 -8.43 16.36
N SER A 54 15.35 -9.30 15.36
CA SER A 54 16.43 -10.18 14.90
C SER A 54 17.55 -9.40 14.21
N LEU A 55 17.21 -8.51 13.29
CA LEU A 55 18.15 -7.68 12.53
C LEU A 55 18.89 -6.70 13.43
N SER A 56 18.26 -6.24 14.52
CA SER A 56 18.92 -5.35 15.48
C SER A 56 20.14 -5.96 16.18
N LYS A 57 20.25 -7.29 16.13
CA LYS A 57 21.33 -8.07 16.75
C LYS A 57 22.42 -8.45 15.74
N VAL A 58 22.20 -8.18 14.45
CA VAL A 58 23.13 -8.52 13.37
C VAL A 58 24.09 -7.36 13.14
N LYS A 59 25.39 -7.67 13.10
CA LYS A 59 26.44 -6.71 12.73
C LYS A 59 27.02 -7.09 11.37
N VAL A 60 27.13 -6.11 10.49
CA VAL A 60 27.70 -6.29 9.14
C VAL A 60 29.14 -5.77 9.14
N SER A 61 30.09 -6.66 8.84
CA SER A 61 31.52 -6.35 8.85
C SER A 61 32.16 -6.27 7.45
N GLY A 62 31.39 -6.49 6.38
CA GLY A 62 31.87 -6.42 5.00
C GLY A 62 31.99 -4.98 4.49
N GLU A 63 32.67 -4.80 3.35
CA GLU A 63 32.68 -3.52 2.64
C GLU A 63 31.28 -3.19 2.10
N MET A 64 30.86 -1.93 2.28
CA MET A 64 29.54 -1.43 1.90
C MET A 64 29.66 -0.04 1.27
N ALA A 65 28.76 0.27 0.33
CA ALA A 65 28.63 1.62 -0.18
C ALA A 65 28.10 2.57 0.92
N ASN A 66 28.73 3.72 1.12
CA ASN A 66 28.25 4.75 2.05
C ASN A 66 28.08 6.10 1.32
N PRO A 67 27.08 6.21 0.43
CA PRO A 67 26.87 7.41 -0.41
C PRO A 67 26.41 8.65 0.39
N ASP A 68 26.09 8.50 1.67
CA ASP A 68 25.57 9.56 2.55
C ASP A 68 26.33 9.59 3.89
N ALA A 69 27.67 9.62 3.82
CA ALA A 69 28.57 9.48 4.98
C ALA A 69 28.36 10.53 6.10
N ASP A 70 27.77 11.67 5.77
CA ASP A 70 27.47 12.78 6.68
C ASP A 70 25.96 13.02 6.86
N GLY A 71 25.11 12.08 6.43
CA GLY A 71 23.66 12.22 6.50
C GLY A 71 22.97 11.07 7.24
N ALA A 72 21.64 11.05 7.16
CA ALA A 72 20.80 10.12 7.89
C ALA A 72 20.96 8.66 7.44
N PHE A 73 21.47 8.41 6.23
CA PHE A 73 21.75 7.05 5.72
C PHE A 73 23.21 6.61 5.93
N LYS A 74 23.96 7.31 6.78
CA LYS A 74 25.34 6.94 7.12
C LYS A 74 25.41 5.49 7.58
N ASP A 75 26.29 4.73 6.93
CA ASP A 75 26.57 3.32 7.26
C ASP A 75 25.33 2.40 7.19
N TRP A 76 24.30 2.75 6.40
CA TRP A 76 23.17 1.84 6.16
C TRP A 76 23.67 0.51 5.62
N ALA A 77 23.15 -0.60 6.12
CA ALA A 77 23.65 -1.94 5.82
C ALA A 77 22.55 -2.89 5.37
N THR A 78 21.38 -2.81 6.00
CA THR A 78 20.24 -3.68 5.67
C THR A 78 18.96 -2.86 5.66
N CYS A 79 18.07 -3.15 4.74
CA CYS A 79 16.69 -2.67 4.79
C CYS A 79 15.73 -3.87 4.78
N LEU A 80 14.77 -3.88 5.69
CA LEU A 80 13.63 -4.78 5.65
C LEU A 80 12.48 -4.05 4.97
N ALA A 81 12.00 -4.55 3.84
CA ALA A 81 10.74 -4.12 3.25
C ALA A 81 9.63 -5.11 3.64
N MET A 82 8.57 -4.61 4.26
CA MET A 82 7.33 -5.35 4.51
C MET A 82 6.25 -4.87 3.54
N PHE A 83 5.65 -5.81 2.82
CA PHE A 83 4.41 -5.62 2.09
C PHE A 83 3.26 -6.18 2.92
N LYS A 84 2.29 -5.33 3.24
CA LYS A 84 1.14 -5.66 4.09
C LYS A 84 -0.15 -5.48 3.31
N GLU A 85 -0.89 -6.55 3.14
CA GLU A 85 -2.21 -6.49 2.53
C GLU A 85 -3.20 -5.76 3.47
N GLY A 86 -4.07 -4.94 2.88
CA GLY A 86 -5.07 -4.13 3.56
C GLY A 86 -6.12 -3.52 2.63
N HIS A 87 -6.99 -2.68 3.18
CA HIS A 87 -8.11 -2.08 2.44
C HIS A 87 -8.42 -0.64 2.89
N SER A 88 -9.22 0.07 2.09
CA SER A 88 -9.66 1.45 2.38
C SER A 88 -10.82 1.49 3.38
N HIS A 89 -10.80 2.45 4.30
CA HIS A 89 -11.95 2.82 5.17
C HIS A 89 -12.62 4.16 4.81
N GLY A 90 -12.24 4.76 3.68
CA GLY A 90 -12.68 6.13 3.33
C GLY A 90 -11.69 7.18 3.84
N ASP A 91 -11.83 8.43 3.38
CA ASP A 91 -11.03 9.60 3.80
C ASP A 91 -9.50 9.39 3.81
N GLY A 92 -9.00 8.61 2.84
CA GLY A 92 -7.58 8.27 2.74
C GLY A 92 -7.08 7.26 3.79
N MET A 93 -7.94 6.73 4.65
CA MET A 93 -7.57 5.75 5.68
C MET A 93 -7.41 4.36 5.08
N MET A 94 -6.33 3.67 5.45
CA MET A 94 -6.09 2.25 5.12
C MET A 94 -6.01 1.45 6.42
N HIS A 95 -6.60 0.26 6.42
CA HIS A 95 -6.52 -0.70 7.52
C HIS A 95 -5.75 -1.92 7.02
N GLY A 96 -4.69 -2.30 7.75
CA GLY A 96 -3.95 -3.53 7.48
C GLY A 96 -4.72 -4.72 8.02
N ASN A 97 -4.88 -5.77 7.21
CA ASN A 97 -5.70 -6.91 7.61
C ASN A 97 -5.00 -7.82 8.61
N PHE A 98 -5.77 -8.58 9.40
CA PHE A 98 -5.19 -9.56 10.33
C PHE A 98 -4.34 -10.61 9.61
N VAL A 99 -3.28 -11.07 10.29
CA VAL A 99 -2.43 -12.14 9.79
C VAL A 99 -3.02 -13.48 10.21
N TYR A 100 -3.42 -14.29 9.23
CA TYR A 100 -3.96 -15.62 9.47
C TYR A 100 -2.92 -16.66 9.08
N GLN A 101 -2.50 -17.49 10.04
CA GLN A 101 -1.44 -18.48 9.83
C GLN A 101 -1.74 -19.42 8.64
N ASN A 102 -3.00 -19.84 8.53
CA ASN A 102 -3.47 -20.82 7.54
C ASN A 102 -4.24 -20.16 6.39
N ALA A 103 -4.11 -18.84 6.20
CA ALA A 103 -4.75 -18.22 5.05
C ALA A 103 -4.21 -18.82 3.74
N PRO A 104 -5.08 -18.98 2.72
CA PRO A 104 -4.65 -19.56 1.46
C PRO A 104 -3.69 -18.65 0.69
N TRP A 105 -3.64 -17.35 1.01
CA TRP A 105 -2.58 -16.44 0.59
C TRP A 105 -2.11 -15.58 1.76
N LYS A 106 -0.87 -15.09 1.69
CA LYS A 106 -0.21 -14.40 2.80
C LYS A 106 -0.61 -12.92 2.84
N GLN A 107 -0.81 -12.40 4.05
CA GLN A 107 -1.13 -11.00 4.30
C GLN A 107 0.11 -10.14 4.54
N GLU A 108 1.27 -10.77 4.74
CA GLU A 108 2.56 -10.15 5.00
C GLU A 108 3.64 -10.87 4.20
N GLU A 109 4.37 -10.10 3.40
CA GLU A 109 5.50 -10.59 2.62
C GLU A 109 6.72 -9.70 2.87
N PHE A 110 7.91 -10.30 2.94
CA PHE A 110 9.12 -9.62 3.38
C PHE A 110 10.25 -9.74 2.35
N VAL A 111 11.01 -8.66 2.22
CA VAL A 111 12.24 -8.61 1.44
C VAL A 111 13.35 -8.05 2.31
N LEU A 112 14.50 -8.71 2.33
CA LEU A 112 15.73 -8.16 2.88
C LEU A 112 16.56 -7.58 1.73
N ILE A 113 16.98 -6.33 1.90
CA ILE A 113 17.85 -5.62 0.98
C ILE A 113 19.18 -5.45 1.69
N HIS A 114 20.23 -6.04 1.13
CA HIS A 114 21.56 -6.01 1.71
C HIS A 114 22.44 -5.04 0.94
N ASN A 115 22.87 -3.97 1.62
CA ASN A 115 23.91 -3.09 1.11
C ASN A 115 25.22 -3.86 0.97
N ASN A 116 25.96 -3.57 -0.09
CA ASN A 116 27.24 -4.18 -0.38
C ASN A 116 28.10 -3.17 -1.17
N ALA A 117 29.34 -3.52 -1.47
CA ALA A 117 30.23 -2.68 -2.28
C ALA A 117 29.92 -2.70 -3.80
N GLY A 118 28.90 -3.45 -4.21
CA GLY A 118 28.47 -3.57 -5.60
C GLY A 118 27.64 -2.37 -6.07
N LYS A 119 27.40 -2.31 -7.39
CA LYS A 119 26.57 -1.26 -8.01
C LYS A 119 25.10 -1.32 -7.57
N TRP A 120 24.62 -2.53 -7.25
CA TRP A 120 23.23 -2.79 -6.84
C TRP A 120 23.23 -3.53 -5.50
N PRO A 121 22.39 -3.11 -4.53
CA PRO A 121 22.13 -3.89 -3.33
C PRO A 121 21.60 -5.28 -3.68
N THR A 122 21.90 -6.29 -2.86
CA THR A 122 21.38 -7.64 -3.05
C THR A 122 19.97 -7.73 -2.51
N ILE A 123 19.05 -8.28 -3.31
CA ILE A 123 17.65 -8.49 -2.95
C ILE A 123 17.44 -9.94 -2.53
N GLU A 124 16.85 -10.14 -1.36
CA GLU A 124 16.49 -11.44 -0.84
C GLU A 124 15.01 -11.46 -0.43
N VAL A 125 14.15 -11.92 -1.37
CA VAL A 125 12.75 -12.20 -1.06
C VAL A 125 12.68 -13.37 -0.08
N GLN A 126 12.08 -13.13 1.09
CA GLN A 126 11.93 -14.15 2.12
C GLN A 126 10.87 -15.16 1.68
N ARG A 127 11.27 -16.21 0.96
CA ARG A 127 10.35 -17.20 0.35
C ARG A 127 9.43 -17.92 1.34
N LYS A 128 9.77 -17.91 2.64
CA LYS A 128 8.89 -18.39 3.73
C LYS A 128 7.70 -17.47 4.01
N SER A 129 7.80 -16.21 3.61
CA SER A 129 6.72 -15.23 3.71
C SER A 129 5.86 -15.17 2.44
N THR A 130 6.38 -15.62 1.29
CA THR A 130 5.62 -15.67 0.03
C THR A 130 4.96 -17.02 -0.21
N VAL A 131 5.44 -18.11 0.43
CA VAL A 131 4.82 -19.43 0.34
C VAL A 131 3.47 -19.46 1.05
N THR A 132 2.44 -19.95 0.38
CA THR A 132 1.12 -20.12 1.00
C THR A 132 1.07 -21.35 1.89
N TYR A 133 0.05 -21.44 2.76
CA TYR A 133 -0.13 -22.63 3.61
C TYR A 133 -0.30 -23.91 2.78
N LEU A 134 -1.05 -23.83 1.68
CA LEU A 134 -1.31 -24.97 0.80
C LEU A 134 -0.04 -25.41 0.05
N GLU A 135 0.71 -24.46 -0.52
CA GLU A 135 2.01 -24.75 -1.13
C GLU A 135 3.00 -25.36 -0.13
N GLN A 136 3.03 -24.84 1.10
CA GLN A 136 3.89 -25.35 2.15
C GLN A 136 3.55 -26.80 2.54
N ASN A 137 2.25 -27.12 2.63
CA ASN A 137 1.79 -28.49 2.90
C ASN A 137 2.13 -29.46 1.76
N ASP A 138 2.17 -28.97 0.52
CA ASP A 138 2.64 -29.72 -0.65
C ASP A 138 4.18 -29.82 -0.74
N GLY A 139 4.92 -29.26 0.22
CA GLY A 139 6.38 -29.23 0.20
C GLY A 139 6.98 -28.29 -0.84
N LYS A 140 6.18 -27.38 -1.41
CA LYS A 140 6.62 -26.36 -2.37
C LYS A 140 7.30 -25.20 -1.63
N GLN A 141 8.10 -24.44 -2.37
CA GLN A 141 8.67 -23.17 -1.91
C GLN A 141 7.90 -22.01 -2.53
N GLY A 142 7.71 -20.93 -1.78
CA GLY A 142 7.11 -19.70 -2.28
C GLY A 142 7.95 -19.09 -3.39
N PRO A 143 7.41 -18.18 -4.21
CA PRO A 143 8.17 -17.53 -5.26
C PRO A 143 9.24 -16.58 -4.70
N ASP A 144 10.16 -16.19 -5.57
CA ASP A 144 11.19 -15.17 -5.35
C ASP A 144 10.72 -13.76 -5.73
N TYR A 145 9.41 -13.51 -5.65
CA TYR A 145 8.78 -12.21 -5.89
C TYR A 145 7.62 -11.98 -4.92
N ILE A 146 7.27 -10.72 -4.71
CA ILE A 146 6.10 -10.32 -3.93
C ILE A 146 4.82 -10.57 -4.73
N ARG A 147 3.86 -11.27 -4.13
CA ARG A 147 2.55 -11.56 -4.72
C ARG A 147 1.56 -10.46 -4.36
N ILE A 148 0.96 -9.85 -5.37
CA ILE A 148 0.02 -8.74 -5.21
C ILE A 148 -1.33 -9.12 -5.83
N ILE A 149 -2.39 -8.86 -5.08
CA ILE A 149 -3.77 -8.85 -5.58
C ILE A 149 -4.16 -7.40 -5.85
N GLY A 150 -4.44 -7.09 -7.11
CA GLY A 150 -4.84 -5.75 -7.54
C GLY A 150 -6.34 -5.50 -7.46
N GLY A 151 -6.73 -4.33 -7.94
CA GLY A 151 -8.12 -3.92 -8.10
C GLY A 151 -8.66 -3.03 -6.98
N LYS A 152 -9.83 -2.44 -7.27
CA LYS A 152 -10.39 -1.34 -6.50
C LYS A 152 -10.59 -1.72 -5.03
N LEU A 153 -10.23 -0.80 -4.12
CA LEU A 153 -10.26 -0.94 -2.66
C LEU A 153 -9.20 -1.88 -2.04
N LYS A 154 -8.41 -2.60 -2.85
CA LYS A 154 -7.26 -3.38 -2.34
C LYS A 154 -6.04 -2.47 -2.22
N ARG A 155 -5.40 -2.51 -1.06
CA ARG A 155 -4.24 -1.68 -0.75
C ARG A 155 -3.11 -2.54 -0.23
N TRP A 156 -1.90 -2.21 -0.63
CA TRP A 156 -0.69 -2.91 -0.17
C TRP A 156 0.21 -1.92 0.54
N GLY A 157 0.20 -1.96 1.87
CA GLY A 157 1.06 -1.18 2.71
C GLY A 157 2.53 -1.54 2.47
N LEU A 158 3.39 -0.54 2.43
CA LEU A 158 4.83 -0.69 2.42
C LEU A 158 5.39 -0.09 3.70
N CYS A 159 6.27 -0.82 4.38
CA CYS A 159 7.10 -0.29 5.44
C CYS A 159 8.56 -0.67 5.17
N LEU A 160 9.44 0.33 5.21
CA LEU A 160 10.88 0.18 5.03
C LEU A 160 11.59 0.43 6.37
N TYR A 161 12.27 -0.58 6.90
CA TYR A 161 13.07 -0.47 8.12
C TYR A 161 14.55 -0.54 7.79
N PHE A 162 15.26 0.58 7.93
CA PHE A 162 16.68 0.68 7.62
C PHE A 162 17.51 0.45 8.88
N PHE A 163 18.56 -0.36 8.76
CA PHE A 163 19.52 -0.67 9.81
C PHE A 163 20.91 -0.27 9.36
N ASN A 164 21.68 0.31 10.28
CA ASN A 164 23.10 0.56 10.04
C ASN A 164 23.93 -0.72 10.23
N LYS A 165 25.23 -0.65 9.95
CA LYS A 165 26.15 -1.78 10.08
C LYS A 165 26.26 -2.36 11.49
N GLU A 166 25.93 -1.59 12.53
CA GLU A 166 25.88 -2.05 13.92
C GLU A 166 24.55 -2.72 14.30
N GLY A 167 23.57 -2.76 13.39
CA GLY A 167 22.21 -3.25 13.66
C GLY A 167 21.30 -2.19 14.28
N LYS A 168 21.70 -0.92 14.32
CA LYS A 168 20.84 0.15 14.85
C LYS A 168 19.77 0.52 13.81
N LEU A 169 18.50 0.50 14.22
CA LEU A 169 17.39 1.02 13.41
C LEU A 169 17.56 2.54 13.17
N MET A 170 17.43 2.96 11.92
CA MET A 170 17.75 4.31 11.43
C MET A 170 16.51 5.16 11.16
N ASN A 171 15.32 4.57 11.14
CA ASN A 171 14.10 5.23 10.68
C ASN A 171 13.81 6.57 11.37
N ASP A 172 13.91 6.65 12.71
CA ASP A 172 13.69 7.90 13.43
C ASP A 172 14.73 8.98 13.07
N GLU A 173 15.98 8.58 12.80
CA GLU A 173 17.03 9.49 12.34
C GLU A 173 16.73 10.01 10.93
N ILE A 174 16.30 9.13 10.02
CA ILE A 174 15.87 9.51 8.67
C ILE A 174 14.70 10.49 8.73
N LEU A 175 13.72 10.23 9.60
CA LEU A 175 12.59 11.13 9.83
C LEU A 175 13.05 12.47 10.39
N ASN A 176 14.05 12.52 11.27
CA ASN A 176 14.59 13.79 11.78
C ASN A 176 15.16 14.70 10.69
N HIS A 177 15.61 14.12 9.58
CA HIS A 177 16.08 14.84 8.40
C HIS A 177 15.05 14.90 7.27
N SER A 178 13.76 14.75 7.58
CA SER A 178 12.74 14.58 6.54
C SER A 178 12.66 15.71 5.52
N ASP A 179 13.10 16.93 5.84
CA ASP A 179 13.17 18.06 4.91
C ASP A 179 14.29 17.97 3.86
N GLU A 180 15.11 16.91 3.93
CA GLU A 180 16.22 16.63 3.01
C GLU A 180 16.05 15.33 2.23
N TYR A 181 15.17 14.41 2.63
CA TYR A 181 15.06 13.06 2.05
C TYR A 181 13.67 12.74 1.52
N GLN A 182 13.62 12.04 0.39
CA GLN A 182 12.40 11.44 -0.15
C GLN A 182 12.74 10.15 -0.92
N ILE A 183 11.93 9.12 -0.73
CA ILE A 183 12.00 7.85 -1.43
C ILE A 183 10.97 7.85 -2.56
N PHE A 184 11.43 7.67 -3.78
CA PHE A 184 10.61 7.63 -4.98
C PHE A 184 10.39 6.19 -5.45
N PHE A 185 9.20 5.92 -5.98
CA PHE A 185 8.72 4.60 -6.38
C PHE A 185 8.32 4.62 -7.85
N THR A 186 8.98 3.79 -8.66
CA THR A 186 8.64 3.64 -10.08
C THR A 186 8.68 2.18 -10.53
N VAL A 187 8.06 1.89 -11.68
CA VAL A 187 8.46 0.70 -12.45
C VAL A 187 9.93 0.89 -12.85
N SER A 188 10.79 -0.10 -12.57
CA SER A 188 12.22 -0.05 -12.90
C SER A 188 12.46 -0.35 -14.37
N GLU A 189 13.52 0.24 -14.94
CA GLU A 189 14.06 -0.09 -16.26
C GLU A 189 15.06 -1.27 -16.24
N VAL A 190 15.49 -1.71 -15.05
CA VAL A 190 16.37 -2.87 -14.85
C VAL A 190 15.88 -3.79 -13.71
N ASP A 191 16.33 -5.04 -13.70
CA ASP A 191 16.06 -6.01 -12.65
C ASP A 191 16.78 -5.70 -11.32
N ASP A 192 16.69 -6.62 -10.35
CA ASP A 192 17.36 -6.56 -9.04
C ASP A 192 18.90 -6.62 -9.12
N LYS A 193 19.46 -6.96 -10.28
CA LYS A 193 20.90 -7.10 -10.54
C LYS A 193 21.43 -6.02 -11.49
N GLY A 194 20.56 -5.17 -12.02
CA GLY A 194 20.92 -4.11 -12.95
C GLY A 194 20.87 -4.46 -14.43
N ASN A 195 20.29 -5.59 -14.80
CA ASN A 195 20.12 -5.98 -16.20
C ASN A 195 18.80 -5.45 -16.76
N PRO A 196 18.75 -5.01 -18.03
CA PRO A 196 17.49 -4.72 -18.70
C PRO A 196 16.55 -5.92 -18.67
N TYR A 197 15.24 -5.66 -18.57
CA TYR A 197 14.21 -6.71 -18.57
C TYR A 197 12.93 -6.22 -19.24
N GLU A 198 12.06 -7.16 -19.59
CA GLU A 198 10.72 -6.88 -20.12
C GLU A 198 9.69 -6.95 -18.99
N VAL A 199 8.81 -5.95 -18.92
CA VAL A 199 7.63 -6.04 -18.05
C VAL A 199 6.65 -6.98 -18.73
N MET A 200 6.26 -8.04 -18.02
CA MET A 200 5.43 -9.10 -18.55
C MET A 200 3.98 -8.94 -18.08
N ASP A 201 3.01 -9.17 -18.96
CA ASP A 201 1.64 -9.48 -18.58
C ASP A 201 1.54 -10.96 -18.20
N CYS A 202 1.28 -11.22 -16.93
CA CYS A 202 1.17 -12.57 -16.37
C CYS A 202 -0.18 -13.24 -16.66
N ARG A 203 -1.12 -12.55 -17.30
CA ARG A 203 -2.34 -13.20 -17.80
C ARG A 203 -2.02 -14.24 -18.87
N GLY A 204 -1.02 -13.96 -19.70
CA GLY A 204 -0.77 -14.68 -20.92
C GLY A 204 -1.79 -14.32 -22.01
N THR A 205 -2.28 -15.30 -22.77
CA THR A 205 -3.22 -15.06 -23.86
C THR A 205 -4.37 -16.05 -23.84
N TRP A 206 -5.51 -15.68 -24.42
CA TRP A 206 -6.61 -16.61 -24.59
C TRP A 206 -7.34 -16.44 -25.92
N LYS A 207 -8.05 -17.50 -26.31
CA LYS A 207 -8.83 -17.54 -27.55
C LYS A 207 -10.21 -18.11 -27.22
N PRO A 208 -11.26 -17.28 -27.14
CA PRO A 208 -12.62 -17.75 -26.95
C PRO A 208 -13.06 -18.56 -28.17
N LYS A 209 -13.88 -19.58 -27.95
CA LYS A 209 -14.51 -20.31 -29.05
C LYS A 209 -15.60 -19.45 -29.67
N ARG A 210 -15.66 -19.42 -31.00
CA ARG A 210 -16.72 -18.74 -31.77
C ARG A 210 -17.41 -19.73 -32.71
N ASP A 211 -18.68 -19.50 -33.01
CA ASP A 211 -19.36 -20.25 -34.05
C ASP A 211 -19.08 -19.69 -35.46
N LYS A 212 -19.72 -20.27 -36.47
CA LYS A 212 -19.53 -19.91 -37.88
C LYS A 212 -19.96 -18.48 -38.24
N PHE A 213 -20.74 -17.83 -37.38
CA PHE A 213 -21.18 -16.45 -37.55
C PHE A 213 -20.33 -15.47 -36.73
N GLY A 214 -19.40 -15.97 -35.92
CA GLY A 214 -18.53 -15.17 -35.06
C GLY A 214 -19.05 -14.98 -33.64
N ASP A 215 -20.20 -15.58 -33.30
CA ASP A 215 -20.78 -15.47 -31.96
C ASP A 215 -20.03 -16.33 -30.96
N TRP A 216 -19.86 -15.82 -29.74
CA TRP A 216 -19.20 -16.54 -28.65
C TRP A 216 -19.88 -17.89 -28.38
N LYS A 217 -19.08 -18.90 -28.08
CA LYS A 217 -19.50 -20.21 -27.59
C LYS A 217 -18.66 -20.61 -26.39
N LYS A 218 -19.29 -21.35 -25.47
CA LYS A 218 -18.59 -22.00 -24.35
C LYS A 218 -17.33 -22.73 -24.81
N GLY A 219 -16.23 -22.43 -24.11
CA GLY A 219 -14.92 -23.06 -24.31
C GLY A 219 -13.96 -22.19 -25.11
N GLY A 220 -12.82 -22.77 -25.43
CA GLY A 220 -11.68 -22.09 -26.04
C GLY A 220 -10.39 -22.54 -25.37
N THR A 221 -9.34 -21.74 -25.50
CA THR A 221 -8.02 -22.05 -24.90
C THR A 221 -7.50 -20.86 -24.11
N ILE A 222 -6.91 -21.14 -22.96
CA ILE A 222 -6.18 -20.17 -22.14
C ILE A 222 -4.73 -20.66 -22.08
N ASP A 223 -3.78 -19.81 -22.48
CA ASP A 223 -2.35 -20.01 -22.31
C ASP A 223 -1.86 -19.01 -21.27
N THR A 224 -1.48 -19.52 -20.09
CA THR A 224 -1.06 -18.69 -18.96
C THR A 224 0.43 -18.31 -19.01
N THR A 225 1.13 -18.61 -20.11
CA THR A 225 2.51 -18.19 -20.32
C THR A 225 2.57 -16.67 -20.40
N PRO A 226 3.31 -15.97 -19.52
CA PRO A 226 3.38 -14.51 -19.55
C PRO A 226 3.90 -13.98 -20.89
N VAL A 227 3.35 -12.86 -21.35
CA VAL A 227 3.75 -12.20 -22.60
C VAL A 227 4.29 -10.79 -22.32
N PRO A 228 5.20 -10.24 -23.14
CA PRO A 228 5.69 -8.87 -22.94
C PRO A 228 4.54 -7.85 -23.03
N SER A 229 4.51 -6.90 -22.10
CA SER A 229 3.48 -5.86 -22.06
C SER A 229 3.66 -4.83 -23.19
N PRO A 230 2.65 -4.62 -24.04
CA PRO A 230 2.69 -3.61 -25.09
C PRO A 230 2.92 -2.19 -24.57
N LEU A 231 2.37 -1.82 -23.40
CA LEU A 231 2.59 -0.52 -22.76
C LEU A 231 4.07 -0.13 -22.66
N PHE A 232 4.93 -1.13 -22.48
CA PHE A 232 6.34 -0.94 -22.17
C PHE A 232 7.29 -1.26 -23.34
N ALA A 233 6.76 -1.62 -24.52
CA ALA A 233 7.54 -2.16 -25.65
C ALA A 233 8.71 -1.28 -26.13
N ASN A 234 8.72 0.02 -25.80
CA ASN A 234 9.77 0.97 -26.20
C ASN A 234 10.26 1.84 -25.03
N THR A 235 10.26 1.30 -23.81
CA THR A 235 10.61 2.06 -22.60
C THR A 235 11.91 1.50 -22.01
N SER A 236 13.01 2.17 -22.32
CA SER A 236 14.38 1.70 -22.03
C SER A 236 15.09 2.53 -20.97
N THR A 237 14.59 3.74 -20.70
CA THR A 237 15.14 4.65 -19.70
C THR A 237 14.27 4.70 -18.46
N TRP A 238 14.89 5.10 -17.33
CA TRP A 238 14.15 5.34 -16.10
C TRP A 238 13.02 6.36 -16.29
N LYS A 239 13.27 7.47 -17.02
CA LYS A 239 12.27 8.55 -17.16
C LYS A 239 11.04 8.11 -17.95
N GLU A 240 11.22 7.26 -18.95
CA GLU A 240 10.11 6.64 -19.70
C GLU A 240 9.28 5.71 -18.80
N ARG A 241 9.93 4.89 -17.96
CA ARG A 241 9.24 4.00 -17.00
C ARG A 241 8.54 4.76 -15.89
N ALA A 242 9.15 5.83 -15.40
CA ALA A 242 8.57 6.73 -14.40
C ALA A 242 7.29 7.38 -14.92
N ALA A 243 7.28 7.86 -16.18
CA ALA A 243 6.09 8.46 -16.80
C ALA A 243 4.91 7.48 -16.96
N LEU A 244 5.19 6.18 -17.08
CA LEU A 244 4.16 5.13 -17.17
C LEU A 244 3.78 4.52 -15.81
N THR A 245 4.55 4.78 -14.76
CA THR A 245 4.31 4.23 -13.42
C THR A 245 2.88 4.51 -12.93
N PRO A 246 2.32 5.73 -13.07
CA PRO A 246 0.95 6.00 -12.64
C PRO A 246 -0.12 5.20 -13.38
N LYS A 247 0.20 4.51 -14.48
CA LYS A 247 -0.73 3.60 -15.14
C LYS A 247 -0.74 2.20 -14.49
N ILE A 248 0.30 1.86 -13.74
CA ILE A 248 0.45 0.55 -13.08
C ILE A 248 0.03 0.61 -11.62
N PHE A 249 0.52 1.61 -10.90
CA PHE A 249 0.19 1.79 -9.51
C PHE A 249 0.25 3.27 -9.10
N GLU A 250 -0.50 3.58 -8.06
CA GLU A 250 -0.37 4.81 -7.29
C GLU A 250 0.29 4.47 -5.95
N TYR A 251 1.19 5.33 -5.48
CA TYR A 251 1.74 5.22 -4.12
C TYR A 251 1.35 6.43 -3.30
N THR A 252 0.68 6.19 -2.18
CA THR A 252 0.34 7.25 -1.23
C THR A 252 1.22 7.15 0.00
N TYR A 253 1.93 8.25 0.31
CA TYR A 253 2.76 8.39 1.49
C TYR A 253 1.92 8.37 2.78
N ARG A 254 2.47 7.73 3.81
CA ARG A 254 1.86 7.57 5.14
C ARG A 254 2.94 7.62 6.22
N ASP A 255 3.95 8.48 6.05
CA ASP A 255 5.05 8.60 6.99
C ASP A 255 4.60 9.15 8.35
N THR A 256 5.14 8.58 9.42
CA THR A 256 4.82 8.94 10.82
C THR A 256 6.00 9.58 11.52
N TRP A 257 5.78 10.24 12.67
CA TRP A 257 6.83 10.95 13.42
C TRP A 257 7.82 10.03 14.14
N ILE A 258 7.40 8.82 14.53
CA ILE A 258 8.19 7.87 15.35
C ILE A 258 7.83 6.42 14.98
N GLN A 259 8.75 5.49 15.24
CA GLN A 259 8.58 4.04 15.07
C GLN A 259 7.32 3.46 15.71
N ASP A 260 6.94 3.89 16.93
CA ASP A 260 5.76 3.34 17.60
C ASP A 260 4.45 3.64 16.83
N ALA A 261 4.43 4.72 16.05
CA ALA A 261 3.33 5.05 15.15
C ALA A 261 3.41 4.28 13.80
N MET A 262 4.53 3.63 13.49
CA MET A 262 4.62 2.70 12.35
C MET A 262 3.87 1.39 12.62
N ALA A 263 3.80 0.95 13.89
CA ALA A 263 3.22 -0.33 14.33
C ALA A 263 1.70 -0.31 14.55
N ASP A 264 1.06 0.86 14.65
CA ASP A 264 -0.40 0.96 14.79
C ASP A 264 -1.08 0.75 13.42
N GLY A 265 -1.35 -0.51 13.09
CA GLY A 265 -2.15 -0.90 11.93
C GLY A 265 -3.66 -0.85 12.16
N ALA A 266 -4.12 -0.57 13.39
CA ALA A 266 -5.52 -0.75 13.80
C ALA A 266 -6.26 0.55 14.12
N ARG A 267 -5.55 1.65 14.41
CA ARG A 267 -6.14 3.00 14.41
C ARG A 267 -5.92 3.65 13.06
N GLU A 268 -6.97 4.30 12.60
CA GLU A 268 -7.03 5.21 11.47
C GLU A 268 -5.66 5.86 11.22
N LEU A 269 -5.09 5.61 10.02
CA LEU A 269 -3.77 6.08 9.59
C LEU A 269 -3.75 7.63 9.42
N PHE A 270 -3.96 8.37 10.50
CA PHE A 270 -3.75 9.81 10.55
C PHE A 270 -2.24 10.06 10.61
N ASN A 271 -1.70 10.48 9.47
CA ASN A 271 -0.27 10.76 9.26
C ASN A 271 -0.10 12.25 9.04
N GLN A 272 0.65 12.94 9.91
CA GLN A 272 0.89 14.38 9.76
C GLN A 272 2.25 14.77 10.31
N ARG A 273 3.36 14.41 9.65
CA ARG A 273 4.60 15.21 9.78
C ARG A 273 4.52 16.32 8.74
N LEU A 274 4.69 17.54 9.21
CA LEU A 274 4.36 18.74 8.46
C LEU A 274 5.63 19.39 7.93
N LEU A 275 5.52 19.94 6.72
CA LEU A 275 6.59 20.70 6.08
C LEU A 275 6.99 21.88 6.96
N PRO A 276 8.29 22.17 7.18
CA PRO A 276 8.69 23.43 7.78
C PRO A 276 8.03 24.61 7.05
N PRO A 277 7.40 25.59 7.74
CA PRO A 277 7.56 25.95 9.15
C PRO A 277 6.55 25.33 10.14
N LEU A 278 5.82 24.28 9.75
CA LEU A 278 4.74 23.69 10.56
C LEU A 278 5.28 22.84 11.73
N THR A 279 4.53 22.81 12.84
CA THR A 279 4.88 22.18 14.12
C THR A 279 3.96 20.99 14.42
N ARG A 280 4.34 20.09 15.35
CA ARG A 280 3.48 18.97 15.76
C ARG A 280 2.05 19.38 16.18
N GLU A 281 1.84 20.61 16.63
CA GLU A 281 0.50 21.14 17.00
C GLU A 281 -0.39 21.42 15.77
N ASP A 282 0.20 21.68 14.60
CA ASP A 282 -0.54 21.85 13.35
C ASP A 282 -1.09 20.50 12.82
N ALA A 283 -0.68 19.37 13.44
CA ALA A 283 -1.06 18.01 13.09
C ALA A 283 -2.51 17.63 13.49
N ASP A 284 -3.20 18.49 14.22
CA ASP A 284 -4.62 18.29 14.54
C ASP A 284 -5.53 18.86 13.43
N TRP A 285 -4.96 19.67 12.53
CA TRP A 285 -5.71 20.44 11.52
C TRP A 285 -5.25 20.21 10.09
N ALA A 286 -4.25 19.36 9.85
CA ALA A 286 -3.78 19.10 8.50
C ALA A 286 -4.65 18.03 7.82
N VAL A 287 -4.71 18.10 6.49
CA VAL A 287 -5.63 17.28 5.69
C VAL A 287 -4.81 16.27 4.87
N ALA A 288 -5.03 14.98 5.09
CA ALA A 288 -4.50 13.95 4.21
C ALA A 288 -5.26 13.94 2.87
N PRO A 289 -4.59 13.69 1.73
CA PRO A 289 -3.17 13.37 1.53
C PRO A 289 -2.24 14.59 1.32
N TYR A 290 -2.67 15.80 1.67
CA TYR A 290 -2.11 17.03 1.12
C TYR A 290 -1.07 17.74 2.00
N ASP A 291 -1.25 17.71 3.32
CA ASP A 291 -0.28 18.25 4.29
C ASP A 291 0.63 17.13 4.81
N GLN A 292 1.26 16.38 3.89
CA GLN A 292 2.11 15.22 4.21
C GLN A 292 3.57 15.48 3.86
N ASP A 293 4.44 15.25 4.84
CA ASP A 293 5.85 15.04 4.61
C ASP A 293 6.08 13.68 3.94
N ARG A 294 6.62 13.71 2.72
CA ARG A 294 6.82 12.54 1.86
C ARG A 294 8.25 12.01 2.01
N VAL A 295 8.55 11.30 3.09
CA VAL A 295 9.88 10.63 3.23
C VAL A 295 9.86 9.29 2.50
N GLY A 296 8.78 8.53 2.60
CA GLY A 296 8.56 7.25 1.92
C GLY A 296 9.01 6.01 2.68
N LEU A 297 9.21 6.10 4.00
CA LEU A 297 9.46 4.93 4.86
C LEU A 297 8.18 4.12 5.10
N LYS A 298 7.01 4.77 5.04
CA LYS A 298 5.69 4.13 5.17
C LYS A 298 4.72 4.71 4.15
N GLY A 299 3.90 3.83 3.57
CA GLY A 299 2.89 4.21 2.59
C GLY A 299 2.06 3.01 2.14
N HIS A 300 1.31 3.17 1.06
CA HIS A 300 0.64 2.04 0.44
C HIS A 300 0.49 2.23 -1.07
N PHE A 301 0.48 1.10 -1.76
CA PHE A 301 0.20 1.01 -3.18
C PHE A 301 -1.27 0.73 -3.44
N ASN A 302 -1.77 1.30 -4.52
CA ASN A 302 -3.00 0.89 -5.17
C ASN A 302 -2.69 0.40 -6.59
N PHE A 303 -3.17 -0.77 -6.94
CA PHE A 303 -2.96 -1.43 -8.24
C PHE A 303 -4.31 -1.59 -8.97
N ASP A 304 -5.08 -0.51 -9.06
CA ASP A 304 -6.43 -0.47 -9.63
C ASP A 304 -6.56 0.46 -10.86
N ILE A 305 -5.46 0.64 -11.60
CA ILE A 305 -5.35 1.64 -12.67
C ILE A 305 -5.43 0.98 -14.07
N ASP A 306 -6.10 1.67 -15.00
CA ASP A 306 -6.46 1.26 -16.36
C ASP A 306 -5.27 1.09 -17.35
N ALA A 307 -4.09 0.63 -16.92
CA ALA A 307 -3.01 0.30 -17.86
C ALA A 307 -3.45 -0.79 -18.84
N ASP A 308 -3.33 -0.47 -20.13
CA ASP A 308 -3.64 -1.38 -21.25
C ASP A 308 -5.04 -2.02 -21.14
N GLU A 309 -6.05 -1.27 -20.66
CA GLU A 309 -7.45 -1.67 -20.88
C GLU A 309 -7.67 -1.80 -22.39
N ASN A 310 -7.66 -3.03 -22.88
CA ASN A 310 -7.68 -3.32 -24.29
C ASN A 310 -8.79 -4.31 -24.57
N ASP A 311 -9.83 -3.82 -25.25
CA ASP A 311 -10.87 -4.69 -25.78
C ASP A 311 -10.24 -5.73 -26.71
N ALA A 312 -9.43 -5.33 -27.71
CA ALA A 312 -9.04 -6.17 -28.85
C ALA A 312 -8.34 -7.50 -28.55
N LEU A 313 -7.54 -7.61 -27.47
CA LEU A 313 -6.83 -8.85 -27.11
C LEU A 313 -7.62 -9.73 -26.11
N HIS A 314 -8.61 -9.14 -25.43
CA HIS A 314 -9.24 -9.71 -24.24
C HIS A 314 -10.78 -9.62 -24.26
N GLN A 315 -11.39 -9.39 -25.44
CA GLN A 315 -12.83 -9.10 -25.61
C GLN A 315 -13.78 -10.08 -24.92
N GLU A 316 -13.42 -11.38 -24.90
CA GLU A 316 -14.29 -12.42 -24.35
C GLU A 316 -13.48 -13.52 -23.68
N TRP A 317 -13.86 -13.85 -22.45
CA TRP A 317 -13.27 -14.94 -21.68
C TRP A 317 -13.71 -16.31 -22.23
N PRO A 318 -12.83 -17.34 -22.29
CA PRO A 318 -13.22 -18.65 -22.81
C PRO A 318 -14.12 -19.48 -21.90
N LEU A 319 -14.09 -19.23 -20.59
CA LEU A 319 -14.90 -20.00 -19.64
C LEU A 319 -16.29 -19.38 -19.51
N GLU A 320 -17.30 -20.25 -19.49
CA GLU A 320 -18.70 -19.87 -19.30
C GLU A 320 -18.94 -19.45 -17.85
N ILE A 321 -19.66 -18.35 -17.65
CA ILE A 321 -20.06 -17.83 -16.35
C ILE A 321 -21.40 -18.47 -15.97
N ILE A 322 -21.35 -19.47 -15.10
CA ILE A 322 -22.46 -20.39 -14.82
C ILE A 322 -23.47 -19.87 -13.78
N ARG A 323 -23.03 -18.97 -12.88
CA ARG A 323 -23.83 -18.40 -11.78
C ARG A 323 -24.55 -17.10 -12.18
N ARG A 324 -24.10 -16.44 -13.25
CA ARG A 324 -24.75 -15.25 -13.82
C ARG A 324 -25.60 -15.66 -15.00
N GLN A 325 -26.83 -16.08 -14.71
CA GLN A 325 -27.80 -16.41 -15.75
C GLN A 325 -28.47 -15.15 -16.28
N ASP A 326 -28.69 -15.10 -17.60
CA ASP A 326 -29.48 -14.05 -18.24
C ASP A 326 -30.93 -14.12 -17.70
N PRO A 327 -31.48 -13.03 -17.13
CA PRO A 327 -32.82 -13.05 -16.56
C PRO A 327 -33.95 -13.32 -17.57
N ALA A 328 -33.72 -13.05 -18.86
CA ALA A 328 -34.69 -13.25 -19.93
C ALA A 328 -34.65 -14.67 -20.53
N THR A 329 -33.47 -15.29 -20.59
CA THR A 329 -33.31 -16.64 -21.20
C THR A 329 -33.06 -17.76 -20.19
N GLY A 330 -32.58 -17.45 -18.99
CA GLY A 330 -32.15 -18.42 -17.97
C GLY A 330 -30.83 -19.12 -18.29
N GLU A 331 -30.17 -18.75 -19.39
CA GLU A 331 -28.92 -19.37 -19.83
C GLU A 331 -27.70 -18.74 -19.13
N ALA A 332 -26.68 -19.56 -18.89
CA ALA A 332 -25.37 -19.09 -18.42
C ALA A 332 -24.71 -18.17 -19.47
N GLY A 333 -23.91 -17.21 -18.99
CA GLY A 333 -23.41 -16.12 -19.81
C GLY A 333 -21.94 -16.20 -20.18
N ARG A 334 -21.51 -15.27 -21.02
CA ARG A 334 -20.10 -14.94 -21.28
C ARG A 334 -19.65 -13.81 -20.33
N TYR A 335 -18.36 -13.79 -19.99
CA TYR A 335 -17.73 -12.62 -19.37
C TYR A 335 -17.45 -11.55 -20.44
N THR A 336 -17.86 -10.31 -20.19
CA THR A 336 -17.79 -9.21 -21.17
C THR A 336 -17.14 -7.94 -20.63
N ARG A 337 -16.50 -8.01 -19.47
CA ARG A 337 -15.80 -6.84 -18.93
C ARG A 337 -14.39 -6.79 -19.51
N PRO A 338 -13.81 -5.60 -19.68
CA PRO A 338 -12.38 -5.47 -19.91
C PRO A 338 -11.57 -6.06 -18.75
N SER A 339 -10.27 -6.20 -18.97
CA SER A 339 -9.31 -6.63 -17.95
C SER A 339 -8.08 -5.72 -17.99
N TYR A 340 -7.56 -5.37 -16.82
CA TYR A 340 -6.34 -4.56 -16.68
C TYR A 340 -5.09 -5.41 -16.88
N LEU A 341 -3.94 -4.80 -17.19
CA LEU A 341 -2.65 -5.49 -17.16
C LEU A 341 -2.40 -6.19 -15.79
N LEU A 342 -1.88 -7.42 -15.79
CA LEU A 342 -1.35 -8.09 -14.57
C LEU A 342 0.17 -8.14 -14.63
N PRO A 343 0.86 -7.05 -14.26
CA PRO A 343 2.29 -6.94 -14.52
C PRO A 343 3.13 -7.78 -13.57
N LYS A 344 4.17 -8.41 -14.12
CA LYS A 344 5.39 -8.78 -13.40
C LYS A 344 6.50 -7.80 -13.77
N PHE A 345 6.99 -7.10 -12.75
CA PHE A 345 7.95 -6.01 -12.91
C PHE A 345 8.86 -5.91 -11.68
N TYR A 346 9.84 -5.02 -11.74
CA TYR A 346 10.65 -4.66 -10.58
C TYR A 346 10.27 -3.26 -10.10
N LEU A 347 9.85 -3.14 -8.83
CA LEU A 347 9.61 -1.87 -8.16
C LEU A 347 10.94 -1.22 -7.84
N SER A 348 11.23 -0.11 -8.51
CA SER A 348 12.36 0.75 -8.23
C SER A 348 12.08 1.59 -6.99
N VAL A 349 12.92 1.43 -5.97
CA VAL A 349 12.90 2.23 -4.74
C VAL A 349 14.15 3.09 -4.74
N ARG A 350 13.97 4.39 -5.00
CA ARG A 350 15.06 5.37 -5.16
C ARG A 350 15.15 6.26 -3.94
N VAL A 351 16.21 6.12 -3.17
CA VAL A 351 16.45 6.99 -2.01
C VAL A 351 17.20 8.23 -2.49
N MET A 352 16.56 9.39 -2.38
CA MET A 352 17.12 10.65 -2.85
C MET A 352 17.26 11.67 -1.73
N LYS A 353 18.27 12.53 -1.85
CA LYS A 353 18.57 13.64 -0.94
C LYS A 353 18.59 14.95 -1.69
N CYS A 354 18.03 16.00 -1.11
CA CYS A 354 18.13 17.38 -1.58
C CYS A 354 18.76 18.27 -0.51
N PRO A 355 19.24 19.48 -0.87
CA PRO A 355 19.58 20.49 0.11
C PRO A 355 18.38 20.86 1.00
N LYS A 356 18.65 21.20 2.25
CA LYS A 356 17.63 21.68 3.21
C LYS A 356 16.79 22.82 2.61
N GLY A 357 15.46 22.71 2.72
CA GLY A 357 14.51 23.69 2.19
C GLY A 357 14.21 23.55 0.68
N LYS A 358 14.78 22.55 0.00
CA LYS A 358 14.50 22.27 -1.42
C LYS A 358 13.54 21.10 -1.66
N LYS A 359 13.01 20.46 -0.61
CA LYS A 359 12.12 19.30 -0.74
C LYS A 359 10.70 19.64 -1.24
N ALA A 360 10.06 20.67 -0.66
CA ALA A 360 8.68 21.04 -0.98
C ALA A 360 8.65 22.38 -1.71
N LEU A 361 8.50 22.32 -3.04
CA LEU A 361 8.62 23.49 -3.92
C LEU A 361 7.43 23.67 -4.87
N ILE A 362 6.46 22.75 -4.89
CA ILE A 362 5.30 22.83 -5.77
C ILE A 362 4.24 23.72 -5.12
N PRO A 363 3.78 24.80 -5.78
CA PRO A 363 2.77 25.69 -5.20
C PRO A 363 1.44 24.96 -4.93
N LYS A 364 0.85 25.15 -3.74
CA LYS A 364 -0.41 24.49 -3.37
C LYS A 364 -1.59 24.80 -4.31
N GLU A 365 -1.63 26.01 -4.88
CA GLU A 365 -2.76 26.50 -5.69
C GLU A 365 -2.91 25.71 -6.99
N GLU A 366 -1.79 25.25 -7.55
CA GLU A 366 -1.75 24.38 -8.73
C GLU A 366 -2.40 23.02 -8.46
N TYR A 367 -2.31 22.54 -7.22
CA TYR A 367 -2.95 21.30 -6.78
C TYR A 367 -4.44 21.50 -6.44
N LEU A 368 -4.79 22.63 -5.80
CA LEU A 368 -6.17 23.01 -5.48
C LEU A 368 -7.06 23.16 -6.72
N ASN A 369 -6.51 23.62 -7.84
CA ASN A 369 -7.22 23.68 -9.12
C ASN A 369 -7.70 22.30 -9.61
N ARG A 370 -7.09 21.21 -9.11
CA ARG A 370 -7.46 19.81 -9.43
C ARG A 370 -8.39 19.19 -8.38
N HIS A 371 -8.43 19.73 -7.15
CA HIS A 371 -9.17 19.17 -6.01
C HIS A 371 -9.73 20.28 -5.09
N SER A 372 -10.91 20.81 -5.42
CA SER A 372 -11.42 22.12 -4.96
C SER A 372 -12.03 22.18 -3.54
N THR A 373 -12.00 21.11 -2.75
CA THR A 373 -12.71 21.03 -1.45
C THR A 373 -11.81 21.08 -0.22
N TYR A 374 -10.50 21.29 -0.37
CA TYR A 374 -9.54 21.12 0.72
C TYR A 374 -8.83 22.42 1.12
N VAL A 375 -8.44 22.54 2.40
CA VAL A 375 -7.69 23.70 2.93
C VAL A 375 -6.29 23.22 3.32
N PHE A 376 -5.27 23.73 2.64
CA PHE A 376 -3.86 23.36 2.82
C PHE A 376 -3.20 24.31 3.81
N ARG A 377 -2.49 23.76 4.81
CA ARG A 377 -1.69 24.54 5.76
C ARG A 377 -0.37 24.98 5.14
N SER A 378 0.31 24.09 4.41
CA SER A 378 1.56 24.44 3.73
C SER A 378 1.31 25.20 2.42
N PRO A 379 2.08 26.27 2.10
CA PRO A 379 2.02 26.92 0.79
C PRO A 379 2.63 26.10 -0.34
N PHE A 380 3.46 25.10 -0.01
CA PHE A 380 4.12 24.21 -0.97
C PHE A 380 3.91 22.74 -0.62
N ILE A 381 3.98 21.86 -1.60
CA ILE A 381 3.92 20.40 -1.41
C ILE A 381 5.15 19.70 -1.99
N CYS A 382 5.39 18.47 -1.53
CA CYS A 382 6.45 17.60 -2.03
C CYS A 382 6.10 17.01 -3.40
N SER A 383 7.13 16.61 -4.15
CA SER A 383 7.01 15.89 -5.42
C SER A 383 6.21 14.60 -5.29
N GLU A 384 5.51 14.22 -6.36
CA GLU A 384 4.85 12.93 -6.51
C GLU A 384 5.82 11.76 -6.49
N ALA A 385 5.33 10.58 -6.08
CA ALA A 385 6.16 9.41 -5.81
C ALA A 385 7.00 8.93 -7.00
N TYR A 386 6.57 9.24 -8.22
CA TYR A 386 7.24 8.82 -9.45
C TYR A 386 8.01 9.96 -10.14
N ASN A 387 7.89 11.21 -9.69
CA ASN A 387 8.39 12.39 -10.41
C ASN A 387 9.25 13.32 -9.53
N PRO A 388 10.52 12.99 -9.25
CA PRO A 388 11.45 13.91 -8.58
C PRO A 388 11.68 15.21 -9.36
N ASP A 389 11.46 15.25 -10.67
CA ASP A 389 11.65 16.45 -11.50
C ASP A 389 10.44 17.42 -11.46
N GLU A 390 9.31 17.04 -10.83
CA GLU A 390 8.06 17.81 -10.83
C GLU A 390 8.21 19.31 -10.51
N PRO A 391 9.05 19.74 -9.53
CA PRO A 391 9.24 21.16 -9.24
C PRO A 391 9.72 22.00 -10.43
N LYS A 392 10.41 21.39 -11.40
CA LYS A 392 10.91 22.07 -12.60
C LYS A 392 9.78 22.55 -13.51
N GLU A 393 8.63 21.87 -13.46
CA GLU A 393 7.41 22.28 -14.16
C GLU A 393 6.87 23.61 -13.63
N TYR A 394 7.27 23.99 -12.41
CA TYR A 394 6.87 25.20 -11.69
C TYR A 394 8.01 26.23 -11.56
N GLY A 395 9.09 26.07 -12.33
CA GLY A 395 10.23 27.00 -12.31
C GLY A 395 11.14 26.88 -11.07
N ALA A 396 11.01 25.79 -10.30
CA ALA A 396 11.83 25.49 -9.14
C ALA A 396 12.71 24.25 -9.39
N ASP A 397 13.73 24.02 -8.56
CA ASP A 397 14.51 22.78 -8.60
C ASP A 397 14.84 22.32 -7.19
N SER A 398 14.43 21.08 -6.90
CA SER A 398 14.74 20.40 -5.65
C SER A 398 16.20 19.97 -5.59
N GLU A 399 16.90 19.88 -6.74
CA GLU A 399 18.29 19.44 -6.81
C GLU A 399 18.49 18.03 -6.22
N TRP A 400 17.50 17.15 -6.43
CA TRP A 400 17.53 15.79 -5.94
C TRP A 400 18.77 15.03 -6.44
N LYS A 401 19.48 14.39 -5.52
CA LYS A 401 20.59 13.48 -5.80
C LYS A 401 20.21 12.08 -5.34
N GLU A 402 20.31 11.11 -6.23
CA GLU A 402 20.15 9.71 -5.86
C GLU A 402 21.33 9.28 -4.99
N LEU A 403 21.03 8.75 -3.80
CA LEU A 403 22.03 8.16 -2.93
C LEU A 403 22.25 6.70 -3.30
N PHE A 404 21.14 5.96 -3.41
CA PHE A 404 21.13 4.57 -3.83
C PHE A 404 19.72 4.18 -4.32
N ARG A 405 19.66 3.05 -5.02
CA ARG A 405 18.45 2.47 -5.55
C ARG A 405 18.50 0.96 -5.44
N PHE A 406 17.33 0.36 -5.21
CA PHE A 406 17.16 -1.09 -5.25
C PHE A 406 15.81 -1.45 -5.86
N ASN A 407 15.71 -2.67 -6.39
CA ASN A 407 14.63 -3.08 -7.29
C ASN A 407 13.96 -4.35 -6.77
N ILE A 408 12.74 -4.25 -6.25
CA ILE A 408 12.02 -5.40 -5.66
C ILE A 408 11.16 -6.09 -6.73
N PRO A 409 11.30 -7.41 -6.95
CA PRO A 409 10.44 -8.12 -7.89
C PRO A 409 9.00 -8.23 -7.37
N ILE A 410 8.05 -7.77 -8.18
CA ILE A 410 6.61 -7.78 -7.90
C ILE A 410 5.87 -8.50 -9.02
N LYS A 411 4.86 -9.29 -8.65
CA LYS A 411 3.85 -9.83 -9.57
C LYS A 411 2.46 -9.50 -9.05
N VAL A 412 1.72 -8.68 -9.81
CA VAL A 412 0.27 -8.60 -9.65
C VAL A 412 -0.31 -9.81 -10.36
N PHE A 413 -0.85 -10.78 -9.62
CA PHE A 413 -1.24 -12.07 -10.21
C PHE A 413 -2.74 -12.19 -10.48
N CYS A 414 -3.57 -11.33 -9.90
CA CYS A 414 -4.99 -11.21 -10.22
C CYS A 414 -5.50 -9.82 -9.82
N SER A 415 -6.70 -9.45 -10.29
CA SER A 415 -7.33 -8.16 -9.96
C SER A 415 -8.81 -8.34 -9.64
N SER A 416 -9.31 -7.67 -8.58
CA SER A 416 -10.74 -7.63 -8.28
C SER A 416 -11.58 -6.93 -9.36
N PHE A 417 -10.95 -6.27 -10.32
CA PHE A 417 -11.63 -5.78 -11.51
C PHE A 417 -12.14 -6.94 -12.40
N ASP A 418 -11.50 -8.11 -12.36
CA ASP A 418 -11.78 -9.24 -13.25
C ASP A 418 -12.97 -10.10 -12.85
N THR A 419 -13.89 -9.57 -12.06
CA THR A 419 -14.99 -10.32 -11.49
C THR A 419 -16.13 -9.38 -11.16
N ASP A 420 -17.37 -9.83 -11.32
CA ASP A 420 -18.57 -9.00 -11.19
C ASP A 420 -19.08 -8.90 -9.76
N PRO A 421 -19.12 -7.68 -9.19
CA PRO A 421 -19.44 -7.48 -7.80
C PRO A 421 -20.77 -8.05 -7.32
N THR A 422 -21.71 -8.20 -8.25
CA THR A 422 -23.11 -8.47 -7.93
C THR A 422 -23.43 -9.95 -7.85
N THR A 423 -22.65 -10.80 -8.53
CA THR A 423 -22.82 -12.25 -8.54
C THR A 423 -21.52 -12.92 -8.97
N ILE A 424 -20.79 -13.47 -7.99
CA ILE A 424 -19.48 -14.07 -8.23
C ILE A 424 -19.60 -15.43 -8.92
N ASP A 425 -18.63 -15.74 -9.78
CA ASP A 425 -18.55 -17.03 -10.46
C ASP A 425 -17.14 -17.65 -10.34
N PRO A 426 -17.00 -18.96 -10.08
CA PRO A 426 -15.69 -19.60 -10.02
C PRO A 426 -14.91 -19.49 -11.33
N ASN A 427 -15.58 -19.32 -12.47
CA ASN A 427 -14.95 -19.13 -13.76
C ASN A 427 -14.63 -17.67 -14.08
N ASP A 428 -14.90 -16.70 -13.20
CA ASP A 428 -14.42 -15.34 -13.41
C ASP A 428 -12.88 -15.33 -13.47
N PRO A 429 -12.25 -14.49 -14.32
CA PRO A 429 -10.80 -14.45 -14.44
C PRO A 429 -10.09 -14.20 -13.11
N LEU A 430 -10.67 -13.43 -12.17
CA LEU A 430 -10.10 -13.29 -10.81
C LEU A 430 -9.82 -14.65 -10.17
N TYR A 431 -10.84 -15.51 -10.04
CA TYR A 431 -10.72 -16.77 -9.31
C TYR A 431 -9.88 -17.79 -10.09
N PHE A 432 -9.92 -17.73 -11.43
CA PHE A 432 -9.03 -18.51 -12.27
C PHE A 432 -7.55 -18.19 -11.99
N TYR A 433 -7.14 -16.92 -12.09
CA TYR A 433 -5.75 -16.55 -11.89
C TYR A 433 -5.31 -16.68 -10.42
N MET A 434 -6.23 -16.42 -9.48
CA MET A 434 -5.98 -16.59 -8.06
C MET A 434 -5.72 -18.05 -7.69
N GLY A 435 -6.46 -19.00 -8.27
CA GLY A 435 -6.18 -20.43 -8.12
C GLY A 435 -4.92 -20.86 -8.87
N HIS A 436 -4.74 -20.39 -10.10
CA HIS A 436 -3.59 -20.72 -10.93
C HIS A 436 -2.25 -20.38 -10.26
N GLU A 437 -2.18 -19.25 -9.56
CA GLU A 437 -0.98 -18.78 -8.86
C GLU A 437 -0.39 -19.78 -7.86
N ILE A 438 -1.25 -20.61 -7.24
CA ILE A 438 -0.86 -21.57 -6.20
C ILE A 438 -1.22 -23.03 -6.54
N GLY A 439 -1.73 -23.26 -7.75
CA GLY A 439 -2.09 -24.60 -8.25
C GLY A 439 -3.44 -25.13 -7.74
N LEU A 440 -4.40 -24.25 -7.44
CA LEU A 440 -5.78 -24.61 -7.12
C LEU A 440 -6.70 -24.53 -8.35
N ALA A 441 -7.77 -25.32 -8.33
CA ALA A 441 -8.89 -25.11 -9.24
C ALA A 441 -9.62 -23.81 -8.88
N SER A 442 -10.21 -23.14 -9.87
CA SER A 442 -10.86 -21.84 -9.67
C SER A 442 -12.03 -21.89 -8.66
N ALA A 443 -12.75 -23.01 -8.60
CA ALA A 443 -13.82 -23.22 -7.62
C ALA A 443 -13.28 -23.28 -6.19
N ASP A 444 -12.18 -24.00 -5.97
CA ASP A 444 -11.54 -24.11 -4.66
C ASP A 444 -10.93 -22.76 -4.25
N ALA A 445 -10.35 -22.03 -5.20
CA ALA A 445 -9.83 -20.69 -4.95
C ALA A 445 -10.93 -19.72 -4.52
N MET A 446 -12.09 -19.76 -5.19
CA MET A 446 -13.25 -18.97 -4.81
C MET A 446 -13.77 -19.36 -3.43
N GLU A 447 -13.94 -20.65 -3.14
CA GLU A 447 -14.36 -21.10 -1.81
C GLU A 447 -13.37 -20.66 -0.72
N ALA A 448 -12.08 -20.80 -0.97
CA ALA A 448 -11.01 -20.39 -0.06
C ALA A 448 -11.04 -18.87 0.20
N ALA A 449 -11.35 -18.07 -0.83
CA ALA A 449 -11.52 -16.62 -0.70
C ALA A 449 -12.81 -16.22 0.05
N GLN A 450 -13.81 -17.12 0.15
CA GLN A 450 -15.06 -16.85 0.86
C GLN A 450 -15.03 -17.27 2.34
N ASN A 451 -14.16 -18.20 2.73
CA ASN A 451 -14.15 -18.84 4.06
C ASN A 451 -13.30 -18.10 5.12
N VAL A 452 -12.93 -16.84 4.90
CA VAL A 452 -12.22 -16.00 5.88
C VAL A 452 -13.26 -15.18 6.66
N GLN A 453 -13.24 -15.26 8.01
CA GLN A 453 -14.19 -14.53 8.85
C GLN A 453 -14.11 -13.02 8.65
N THR A 454 -15.27 -12.37 8.48
CA THR A 454 -15.39 -10.92 8.31
C THR A 454 -15.93 -10.19 9.57
N HIS A 455 -15.27 -9.14 10.08
CA HIS A 455 -15.82 -8.19 11.06
C HIS A 455 -16.44 -6.97 10.35
N GLY A 456 -17.64 -7.12 9.82
CA GLY A 456 -18.41 -5.98 9.31
C GLY A 456 -19.70 -6.37 8.64
N ILE A 457 -20.83 -5.96 9.22
CA ILE A 457 -22.14 -6.07 8.57
C ILE A 457 -22.32 -4.85 7.66
N GLY A 458 -22.30 -5.03 6.33
CA GLY A 458 -22.85 -4.03 5.40
C GLY A 458 -22.04 -3.65 4.15
N GLY A 459 -20.87 -4.24 3.88
CA GLY A 459 -20.00 -3.82 2.77
C GLY A 459 -19.96 -4.75 1.55
N GLY A 460 -21.09 -4.97 0.86
CA GLY A 460 -21.13 -5.59 -0.48
C GLY A 460 -20.73 -7.06 -0.57
N ALA A 461 -21.64 -7.92 -1.02
CA ALA A 461 -21.33 -9.31 -1.30
C ALA A 461 -20.17 -9.43 -2.32
N GLY A 462 -18.99 -9.89 -1.90
CA GLY A 462 -18.06 -10.64 -2.76
C GLY A 462 -16.70 -10.02 -3.10
N PHE A 463 -16.44 -8.73 -2.85
CA PHE A 463 -15.29 -8.05 -3.52
C PHE A 463 -14.38 -7.30 -2.56
N GLY A 464 -14.93 -6.87 -1.41
CA GLY A 464 -14.16 -6.53 -0.22
C GLY A 464 -13.77 -7.74 0.62
N ASN A 465 -14.40 -8.90 0.38
CA ASN A 465 -14.51 -10.01 1.34
C ASN A 465 -13.28 -10.90 1.51
N TRP A 466 -12.10 -10.42 1.13
CA TRP A 466 -10.92 -11.03 1.70
C TRP A 466 -10.74 -10.63 3.16
N PHE A 467 -11.19 -9.44 3.58
CA PHE A 467 -10.97 -8.98 4.94
C PHE A 467 -11.87 -7.82 5.34
N LEU A 468 -12.84 -8.11 6.20
CA LEU A 468 -13.13 -7.17 7.28
C LEU A 468 -12.88 -7.88 8.60
#